data_AF-A0AAV5YE65-F1
#
_entry.id   AF-A0AAV5YE65-F1
#
_cell.length_a   1.000
_cell.length_b   1.000
_cell.length_c   1.000
_cell.angle_alpha   90.00
_cell.angle_beta   90.00
_cell.angle_gamma   90.00
#
_symmetry.space_group_name_H-M   'P 1'
#
loop_
_entity.id
_entity.type
_entity.pdbx_description
1 polymer ?
#
loop_
_entity_poly.entity_id
_entity_poly.type
_entity_poly.pdbx_seq_one_letter_code
_entity_poly.pdbx_strand_id
1 'polypeptide(L)' 'PVQPDPVSGQHCWHQKVTVTRPGPDDQYGDVFVDTNRSFEVYREWLAKARPAPGPGNMRRPFWLPRAFKPDASAYRIE' A
#
# COMPACT_ATOMS: atom_id res chain seq x y z
N PRO A 1 4.82 -1.17 8.23
CA PRO A 1 4.12 -1.65 7.02
C PRO A 1 4.36 -0.70 5.85
N VAL A 2 4.82 -1.23 4.70
CA VAL A 2 5.05 -0.44 3.49
C VAL A 2 3.77 0.13 2.88
N GLN A 3 2.63 -0.48 3.20
CA GLN A 3 1.32 -0.06 2.72
C GLN A 3 0.83 1.19 3.47
N PRO A 4 0.11 2.11 2.79
CA PRO A 4 -0.43 3.31 3.42
C PRO A 4 -1.43 2.95 4.52
N ASP A 5 -1.71 3.90 5.42
CA ASP A 5 -2.73 3.70 6.45
C ASP A 5 -4.07 3.30 5.79
N PRO A 6 -4.66 2.14 6.13
CA PRO A 6 -5.82 1.59 5.41
C PRO A 6 -7.10 2.42 5.59
N VAL A 7 -7.11 3.40 6.50
CA VAL A 7 -8.26 4.27 6.78
C VAL A 7 -8.11 5.63 6.09
N SER A 8 -6.99 6.31 6.29
CA SER A 8 -6.72 7.66 5.80
C SER A 8 -5.98 7.70 4.45
N GLY A 9 -5.31 6.62 4.07
CA GLY A 9 -4.44 6.56 2.89
C GLY A 9 -3.14 7.34 3.06
N GLN A 10 -2.79 7.79 4.27
CA GLN A 10 -1.51 8.47 4.51
C GLN A 10 -0.34 7.52 4.33
N HIS A 11 0.68 7.98 3.61
CA HIS A 11 1.91 7.23 3.40
C HIS A 11 2.91 7.52 4.51
N CYS A 12 3.42 6.46 5.13
CA CYS A 12 4.56 6.51 6.04
C CYS A 12 5.73 5.77 5.38
N TRP A 13 6.72 6.50 4.90
CA TRP A 13 7.85 5.94 4.16
C TRP A 13 8.89 5.27 5.07
N HIS A 14 8.88 5.58 6.36
CA HIS A 14 9.83 5.04 7.32
C HIS A 14 9.45 3.60 7.72
N GLN A 15 10.31 2.64 7.40
CA GLN A 15 10.22 1.28 7.91
C GLN A 15 11.38 1.04 8.88
N LYS A 16 11.06 0.52 10.07
CA LYS A 16 12.09 0.03 10.98
C LYS A 16 12.67 -1.25 10.40
N VAL A 17 13.98 -1.28 10.21
CA VAL A 17 14.72 -2.44 9.74
C VAL A 17 15.84 -2.77 10.72
N THR A 18 16.21 -4.05 10.76
CA THR A 18 17.41 -4.51 11.45
C THR A 18 18.38 -5.00 10.38
N VAL A 19 19.62 -4.53 10.46
CA VAL A 19 20.69 -4.89 9.53
C VAL A 19 21.82 -5.55 10.31
N THR A 20 22.48 -6.51 9.68
CA THR A 20 23.63 -7.22 10.23
C THR A 20 24.75 -7.26 9.20
N ARG A 21 25.98 -7.50 9.64
CA ARG A 21 27.05 -7.88 8.71
C ARG A 21 26.73 -9.25 8.10
N PRO A 22 27.10 -9.49 6.83
CA PRO A 22 26.98 -10.82 6.23
C PRO A 22 27.84 -11.82 7.01
N GLY A 23 27.36 -13.06 7.13
CA GLY A 23 28.09 -14.19 7.65
C GLY A 23 29.20 -14.67 6.69
N PRO A 24 30.10 -15.56 7.15
CA PRO A 24 31.18 -16.09 6.32
C PRO A 24 30.70 -16.95 5.15
N ASP A 25 29.49 -17.51 5.25
CA ASP A 25 28.91 -18.40 4.24
C ASP A 25 27.85 -17.70 3.35
N ASP A 26 27.50 -16.44 3.64
CA ASP A 26 26.54 -15.68 2.84
C ASP A 26 27.13 -15.36 1.46
N GLN A 27 26.36 -15.65 0.41
CA GLN A 27 26.69 -15.38 -0.98
C GLN A 27 25.75 -14.35 -1.59
N TYR A 28 26.19 -13.77 -2.71
CA TYR A 28 25.34 -12.88 -3.48
C TYR A 28 24.13 -13.66 -4.02
N GLY A 29 22.92 -13.20 -3.66
CA GLY A 29 21.66 -13.84 -4.05
C GLY A 29 20.97 -14.63 -2.94
N ASP A 30 21.63 -14.86 -1.79
CA ASP A 30 21.00 -15.51 -0.63
C ASP A 30 19.86 -14.67 -0.04
N VAL A 31 19.97 -13.34 -0.19
CA VAL A 31 18.90 -12.40 0.14
C VAL A 31 18.06 -12.16 -1.11
N PHE A 32 16.84 -12.67 -1.10
CA PHE A 32 15.85 -12.42 -2.14
C PHE A 32 14.51 -12.02 -1.54
N VAL A 33 13.64 -11.44 -2.38
CA VAL A 33 12.29 -11.06 -1.98
C VAL A 33 11.34 -12.21 -2.29
N ASP A 34 10.67 -12.73 -1.27
CA ASP A 34 9.54 -13.63 -1.46
C ASP A 34 8.30 -12.83 -1.90
N THR A 35 7.96 -12.97 -3.18
CA THR A 35 6.82 -12.27 -3.80
C THR A 35 5.48 -12.85 -3.36
N ASN A 36 5.40 -14.14 -3.04
CA ASN A 36 4.18 -14.76 -2.53
C ASN A 36 3.88 -14.21 -1.13
N ARG A 37 4.89 -14.19 -0.26
CA ARG A 37 4.74 -13.62 1.08
C ARG A 37 4.42 -12.13 1.06
N SER A 38 5.04 -11.38 0.15
CA SER A 38 4.70 -9.97 -0.10
C SER A 38 3.22 -9.79 -0.46
N PHE A 39 2.69 -10.67 -1.31
CA PHE A 39 1.28 -10.62 -1.72
C PHE A 39 0.33 -11.00 -0.58
N GLU A 40 0.67 -11.97 0.26
CA GLU A 40 -0.10 -12.32 1.46
C GLU A 40 -0.21 -11.12 2.41
N VAL A 41 0.91 -10.44 2.71
CA VAL A 41 0.92 -9.23 3.55
C VAL A 41 0.08 -8.12 2.93
N TYR A 42 0.10 -7.97 1.60
CA TYR A 42 -0.80 -7.06 0.90
C TYR A 42 -2.28 -7.43 1.10
N ARG A 43 -2.64 -8.72 1.03
CA ARG A 43 -4.01 -9.18 1.25
C ARG A 43 -4.48 -8.96 2.69
N GLU A 44 -3.61 -9.19 3.66
CA GLU A 44 -3.87 -8.86 5.07
C GLU A 44 -4.11 -7.37 5.29
N TRP A 45 -3.32 -6.52 4.61
CA TRP A 45 -3.54 -5.08 4.63
C TRP A 45 -4.84 -4.69 3.93
N LEU A 46 -5.14 -5.25 2.76
CA LEU A 46 -6.34 -4.97 1.98
C LEU A 46 -7.61 -5.28 2.77
N ALA A 47 -7.60 -6.36 3.57
CA ALA A 47 -8.72 -6.72 4.44
C ALA A 47 -9.04 -5.65 5.51
N LYS A 48 -8.08 -4.76 5.83
CA LYS A 48 -8.28 -3.64 6.77
C LYS A 48 -8.78 -2.37 6.07
N ALA A 49 -8.64 -2.30 4.74
CA ALA A 49 -9.03 -1.14 3.96
C ALA A 49 -10.55 -1.09 3.75
N ARG A 50 -11.09 0.12 3.55
CA ARG A 50 -12.51 0.31 3.22
C ARG A 50 -12.70 0.21 1.71
N PRO A 51 -13.49 -0.76 1.21
CA PRO A 51 -13.78 -0.85 -0.21
C PRO A 51 -14.67 0.31 -0.66
N ALA A 52 -14.68 0.60 -1.96
CA ALA A 52 -15.71 1.45 -2.55
C ALA A 52 -17.06 0.68 -2.61
N PRO A 53 -18.21 1.38 -2.69
CA PRO A 53 -18.38 2.83 -2.72
C PRO A 53 -18.08 3.52 -1.39
N GLY A 54 -17.44 4.69 -1.47
CA GLY A 54 -17.37 5.63 -0.36
C GLY A 54 -18.68 6.45 -0.22
N PRO A 55 -18.72 7.41 0.72
CA PRO A 55 -19.86 8.30 0.90
C PRO A 55 -20.29 8.96 -0.42
N GLY A 56 -21.61 9.01 -0.68
CA GLY A 56 -22.15 9.57 -1.92
C GLY A 56 -21.98 8.70 -3.16
N ASN A 57 -21.81 7.39 -2.99
CA ASN A 57 -21.61 6.41 -4.07
C ASN A 57 -20.37 6.69 -4.96
N MET A 58 -19.32 7.21 -4.33
CA MET A 58 -18.09 7.60 -5.04
C MET A 58 -17.01 6.51 -4.95
N ARG A 59 -16.23 6.32 -6.02
CA ARG A 59 -15.03 5.47 -6.09
C ARG A 59 -13.95 5.89 -5.10
N ARG A 60 -13.86 7.19 -4.80
CA ARG A 60 -12.79 7.81 -4.00
C ARG A 60 -13.25 9.16 -3.44
N PRO A 61 -12.62 9.67 -2.36
CA PRO A 61 -12.91 10.99 -1.81
C PRO A 61 -12.61 12.15 -2.77
N PHE A 62 -13.51 13.13 -2.86
CA PHE A 62 -13.34 14.32 -3.72
C PHE A 62 -12.33 15.35 -3.19
N TRP A 63 -12.15 15.41 -1.86
CA TRP A 63 -11.34 16.41 -1.17
C TRP A 63 -9.85 16.08 -1.10
N LEU A 64 -9.43 14.86 -1.48
CA LEU A 64 -8.01 14.49 -1.47
C LEU A 64 -7.28 15.15 -2.66
N PRO A 65 -6.26 16.00 -2.44
CA PRO A 65 -5.52 16.63 -3.52
C PRO A 65 -4.73 15.60 -4.32
N ARG A 66 -4.67 15.76 -5.64
CA ARG A 66 -3.98 14.86 -6.57
C ARG A 66 -3.29 15.72 -7.62
N ALA A 67 -2.07 15.34 -8.01
CA ALA A 67 -1.31 16.04 -9.05
C ALA A 67 -2.09 16.10 -10.37
N PHE A 68 -2.79 15.01 -10.72
CA PHE A 68 -3.72 14.96 -11.85
C PHE A 68 -5.11 14.66 -11.32
N LYS A 69 -5.82 15.70 -10.86
CA LYS A 69 -7.21 15.56 -10.39
C LYS A 69 -8.08 15.15 -11.59
N PRO A 70 -8.71 13.96 -11.55
CA PRO A 70 -9.55 13.50 -12.65
C PRO A 70 -10.85 14.30 -12.72
N ASP A 71 -11.55 14.20 -13.85
CA ASP A 71 -12.88 14.79 -14.02
C ASP A 71 -13.87 14.27 -12.94
N ALA A 72 -14.84 15.10 -12.58
CA ALA A 72 -15.82 14.79 -11.53
C ALA A 72 -16.64 13.53 -11.84
N SER A 73 -16.92 13.24 -13.12
CA SER A 73 -17.62 12.02 -13.54
C SER A 73 -16.88 10.75 -13.13
N ALA A 74 -15.54 10.76 -13.22
CA ALA A 74 -14.69 9.60 -12.90
C ALA A 74 -14.68 9.25 -11.40
N TYR A 75 -15.30 10.06 -10.54
CA TYR A 75 -15.49 9.74 -9.12
C TYR A 75 -16.72 8.88 -8.89
N ARG A 76 -17.68 8.78 -9.81
CA ARG A 76 -18.91 8.01 -9.59
C ARG A 76 -18.74 6.53 -9.93
N ILE A 77 -19.41 5.68 -9.16
CA ILE A 77 -19.68 4.29 -9.55
C ILE A 77 -21.03 4.30 -10.24
N GLU A 78 -21.02 4.09 -11.56
CA GLU A 78 -22.21 3.74 -12.32
C GLU A 78 -22.63 2.30 -12.00
#